data_AF-A0A1E9B5A3-F1
#
_entry.id   AF-A0A1E9B5A3-F1
#
_cell.length_a   1.000
_cell.length_b   1.000
_cell.length_c   1.000
_cell.angle_alpha   90.00
_cell.angle_beta   90.00
_cell.angle_gamma   90.00
#
_symmetry.space_group_name_H-M   'P 1'
#
loop_
_entity.id
_entity.type
_entity.pdbx_description
1 polymer ?
#
loop_
_entity_poly.entity_id
_entity_poly.type
_entity_poly.pdbx_seq_one_letter_code
_entity_poly.pdbx_strand_id
1 'polypeptide(L)'
;MNLWFVELSTIAYILDASILLFSALGIFYLLYGTPLIPSPYRELDYSFPLYLNIVLLVNASYHSFLRTFRKEWISLQNFAEKFLYLNGIACVLQLTIGMTSKRGRRLLPIWALDYRYIWFPLVTYFIFFLVPIVTIIISKYIEKKKRKEENGKNTIK
;
A
#
# COMPACT_ATOMS: atom_id res chain seq x y z
N MET A 1 -6.96 -29.26 -21.78
CA MET A 1 -6.67 -28.20 -20.80
C MET A 1 -5.92 -28.86 -19.65
N ASN A 2 -4.63 -28.56 -19.47
CA ASN A 2 -3.76 -29.30 -18.54
C ASN A 2 -4.12 -28.98 -17.08
N LEU A 3 -4.74 -29.94 -16.37
CA LEU A 3 -5.10 -29.84 -14.95
C LEU A 3 -3.91 -29.46 -14.05
N TRP A 4 -2.71 -29.89 -14.42
CA TRP A 4 -1.47 -29.60 -13.71
C TRP A 4 -1.14 -28.09 -13.61
N PHE A 5 -1.43 -27.31 -14.65
CA PHE A 5 -1.21 -25.85 -14.61
C PHE A 5 -2.27 -25.15 -13.73
N VAL A 6 -3.47 -25.73 -13.63
CA VAL A 6 -4.55 -25.23 -12.78
C VAL A 6 -4.24 -25.47 -11.30
N GLU A 7 -3.67 -26.61 -10.94
CA GLU A 7 -3.27 -26.89 -9.56
C GLU A 7 -2.13 -25.99 -9.07
N LEU A 8 -1.07 -25.81 -9.87
CA LEU A 8 0.03 -24.90 -9.52
C LEU A 8 -0.43 -23.44 -9.40
N SER A 9 -1.35 -22.98 -10.25
CA SER A 9 -1.91 -21.63 -10.16
C SER A 9 -2.84 -21.47 -8.95
N THR A 10 -3.57 -22.52 -8.57
CA THR A 10 -4.41 -22.53 -7.36
C THR A 10 -3.57 -22.46 -6.09
N ILE A 11 -2.48 -23.24 -6.01
CA ILE A 11 -1.56 -23.21 -4.85
C ILE A 11 -0.90 -21.83 -4.72
N ALA A 12 -0.48 -21.22 -5.82
CA ALA A 12 0.09 -19.87 -5.79
C ALA A 12 -0.92 -18.84 -5.28
N TYR A 13 -2.18 -18.94 -5.72
CA TYR A 13 -3.25 -18.06 -5.25
C TYR A 13 -3.55 -18.24 -3.75
N ILE A 14 -3.59 -19.49 -3.27
CA ILE A 14 -3.80 -19.79 -1.85
C ILE A 14 -2.65 -19.24 -1.00
N LEU A 15 -1.40 -19.39 -1.47
CA LEU A 15 -0.23 -18.84 -0.80
C LEU A 15 -0.32 -17.31 -0.70
N ASP A 16 -0.58 -16.62 -1.82
CA ASP A 16 -0.76 -15.16 -1.84
C ASP A 16 -1.88 -14.71 -0.88
N ALA A 17 -3.02 -15.40 -0.88
CA ALA A 17 -4.13 -15.11 0.03
C ALA A 17 -3.76 -15.33 1.51
N SER A 18 -3.02 -16.41 1.81
CA SER A 18 -2.57 -16.69 3.17
C SER A 18 -1.63 -15.62 3.71
N ILE A 19 -0.66 -15.16 2.92
CA ILE A 19 0.22 -14.06 3.32
C ILE A 19 -0.58 -12.78 3.55
N LEU A 20 -1.54 -12.48 2.69
CA LEU A 20 -2.39 -11.31 2.85
C LEU A 20 -3.15 -11.37 4.16
N LEU A 21 -3.69 -12.54 4.51
CA LEU A 21 -4.44 -12.78 5.73
C LEU A 21 -3.55 -12.70 6.97
N PHE A 22 -2.39 -13.37 6.97
CA PHE A 22 -1.43 -13.33 8.08
C PHE A 22 -0.85 -11.93 8.29
N SER A 23 -0.56 -11.21 7.21
CA SER A 23 -0.11 -9.82 7.26
C SER A 23 -1.18 -8.92 7.86
N ALA A 24 -2.42 -9.02 7.38
CA ALA A 24 -3.56 -8.28 7.91
C ALA A 24 -3.76 -8.54 9.41
N LEU A 25 -3.81 -9.80 9.83
CA LEU A 25 -3.96 -10.16 11.25
C LEU A 25 -2.77 -9.73 12.10
N GLY A 26 -1.55 -9.90 11.60
CA GLY A 26 -0.33 -9.52 12.30
C GLY A 26 -0.26 -8.02 12.55
N ILE A 27 -0.56 -7.21 11.52
CA ILE A 27 -0.62 -5.75 11.63
C ILE A 27 -1.77 -5.33 12.54
N PHE A 28 -2.92 -6.00 12.45
CA PHE A 28 -4.05 -5.74 13.35
C PHE A 28 -3.65 -5.98 14.82
N TYR A 29 -3.04 -7.13 15.12
CA TYR A 29 -2.56 -7.43 16.46
C TYR A 29 -1.48 -6.44 16.93
N LEU A 30 -0.58 -6.03 16.05
CA LEU A 30 0.47 -5.07 16.37
C LEU A 30 -0.11 -3.68 16.69
N LEU A 31 -1.07 -3.19 15.91
CA LEU A 31 -1.65 -1.86 16.10
C LEU A 31 -2.65 -1.80 17.26
N TYR A 32 -3.46 -2.84 17.44
CA TYR A 32 -4.56 -2.84 18.42
C TYR A 32 -4.26 -3.63 19.69
N GLY A 33 -3.42 -4.66 19.60
CA GLY A 33 -3.04 -5.52 20.71
C GLY A 33 -1.87 -4.99 21.55
N THR A 34 -1.09 -4.03 21.04
CA THR A 34 0.07 -3.48 21.75
C THR A 34 -0.13 -2.02 22.15
N PRO A 35 0.59 -1.52 23.19
CA PRO A 35 0.57 -0.11 23.58
C PRO A 35 1.37 0.81 22.64
N LEU A 36 1.74 0.36 21.43
CA LEU A 36 2.49 1.15 20.46
C LEU A 36 1.75 2.42 20.04
N ILE A 37 0.40 2.36 20.03
CA ILE A 37 -0.47 3.47 19.69
C ILE A 37 -1.22 3.93 20.95
N PRO A 38 -1.26 5.26 21.23
CA PRO A 38 -2.01 5.81 22.35
C PRO A 38 -3.50 5.41 22.29
N SER A 39 -4.10 5.18 23.46
CA SER A 39 -5.50 4.75 23.61
C SER A 39 -6.52 5.43 22.68
N PRO A 40 -6.52 6.77 22.46
CA PRO A 40 -7.50 7.41 21.58
C PRO A 40 -7.38 7.02 20.10
N TYR A 41 -6.19 6.66 19.62
CA TYR A 41 -5.96 6.28 18.22
C TYR A 41 -6.12 4.78 17.98
N ARG A 42 -6.36 4.00 19.03
CA ARG A 42 -6.60 2.55 18.95
C ARG A 42 -8.02 2.23 18.46
N GLU A 43 -8.89 3.22 18.31
CA GLU A 43 -10.14 2.99 17.60
C GLU A 43 -9.87 2.83 16.10
N LEU A 44 -10.57 1.89 15.48
CA LEU A 44 -10.48 1.61 14.06
C LEU A 44 -10.75 2.87 13.23
N ASP A 45 -11.63 3.76 13.70
CA ASP A 45 -12.01 4.98 12.99
C ASP A 45 -10.82 5.92 12.71
N TYR A 46 -9.86 6.01 13.64
CA TYR A 46 -8.67 6.87 13.50
C TYR A 46 -7.50 6.15 12.84
N SER A 47 -7.32 4.86 13.13
CA SER A 47 -6.15 4.09 12.70
C SER A 47 -6.37 3.27 11.44
N PHE A 48 -7.60 3.21 10.91
CA PHE A 48 -7.92 2.50 9.67
C PHE A 48 -7.04 2.94 8.48
N PRO A 49 -6.79 4.25 8.25
CA PRO A 49 -5.86 4.69 7.21
C PRO A 49 -4.48 4.07 7.37
N LEU A 50 -3.98 4.01 8.60
CA LEU A 50 -2.65 3.48 8.91
C LEU A 50 -2.62 1.97 8.76
N TYR A 51 -3.61 1.27 9.32
CA TYR A 51 -3.77 -0.18 9.18
C TYR A 51 -3.80 -0.60 7.70
N LEU A 52 -4.71 0.01 6.92
CA LEU A 52 -4.89 -0.33 5.52
C LEU A 52 -3.64 -0.05 4.70
N ASN A 53 -3.00 1.11 4.91
CA ASN A 53 -1.78 1.46 4.20
C ASN A 53 -0.62 0.51 4.50
N ILE A 54 -0.42 0.10 5.76
CA ILE A 54 0.63 -0.86 6.11
C ILE A 54 0.32 -2.23 5.52
N VAL A 55 -0.93 -2.70 5.59
CA VAL A 55 -1.34 -3.98 4.99
C VAL A 55 -1.09 -3.98 3.48
N LEU A 56 -1.49 -2.90 2.79
CA LEU A 56 -1.22 -2.74 1.36
C LEU A 56 0.28 -2.67 1.07
N LEU A 57 1.04 -1.95 1.90
CA LEU A 57 2.48 -1.79 1.72
C LEU A 57 3.20 -3.14 1.86
N VAL A 58 2.91 -3.90 2.91
CA VAL A 58 3.51 -5.22 3.16
C VAL A 58 3.12 -6.20 2.05
N ASN A 59 1.85 -6.22 1.63
CA ASN A 59 1.40 -7.11 0.55
C ASN A 59 2.01 -6.75 -0.80
N ALA A 60 2.02 -5.46 -1.13
CA ALA A 60 2.62 -5.02 -2.37
C ALA A 60 4.15 -5.25 -2.35
N SER A 61 4.80 -5.11 -1.19
CA SER A 61 6.22 -5.40 -1.00
C SER A 61 6.47 -6.90 -1.13
N TYR A 62 5.62 -7.76 -0.58
CA TYR A 62 5.68 -9.22 -0.73
C TYR A 62 5.60 -9.62 -2.21
N HIS A 63 4.61 -9.11 -2.95
CA HIS A 63 4.49 -9.37 -4.38
C HIS A 63 5.69 -8.83 -5.17
N SER A 64 6.21 -7.66 -4.81
CA SER A 64 7.37 -7.07 -5.48
C SER A 64 8.67 -7.79 -5.15
N PHE A 65 8.83 -8.29 -3.93
CA PHE A 65 10.05 -8.93 -3.46
C PHE A 65 10.13 -10.39 -3.92
N LEU A 66 9.08 -11.18 -3.70
CA LEU A 66 9.11 -12.62 -4.00
C LEU A 66 8.90 -12.97 -5.46
N ARG A 67 8.16 -12.14 -6.21
CA ARG A 67 7.93 -12.37 -7.64
C ARG A 67 9.08 -11.85 -8.52
N THR A 68 9.86 -10.88 -8.03
CA THR A 68 10.84 -10.12 -8.83
C THR A 68 12.30 -10.34 -8.46
N PHE A 69 12.64 -11.13 -7.42
CA PHE A 69 14.04 -11.50 -7.14
C PHE A 69 14.82 -12.07 -8.34
N ARG A 70 14.14 -12.45 -9.42
CA ARG A 70 14.72 -13.11 -10.59
C ARG A 70 14.99 -12.21 -11.80
N LYS A 71 14.40 -11.00 -11.92
CA LYS A 71 14.60 -10.15 -13.11
C LYS A 71 14.40 -8.66 -12.80
N GLU A 72 15.51 -7.95 -12.71
CA GLU A 72 15.65 -6.50 -12.96
C GLU A 72 15.01 -5.51 -11.96
N TRP A 73 15.68 -4.37 -11.84
CA TRP A 73 15.27 -3.14 -11.14
C TRP A 73 14.01 -2.47 -11.75
N ILE A 74 13.25 -3.23 -12.54
CA ILE A 74 11.95 -2.92 -13.09
C ILE A 74 10.95 -3.52 -12.08
N SER A 75 10.51 -2.80 -11.05
CA SER A 75 9.44 -1.85 -11.24
C SER A 75 9.10 -1.10 -9.94
N LEU A 76 10.10 -0.58 -9.20
CA LEU A 76 9.83 0.30 -8.04
C LEU A 76 8.85 1.43 -8.39
N GLN A 77 8.93 1.94 -9.63
CA GLN A 77 7.94 2.85 -10.19
C GLN A 77 6.55 2.21 -10.34
N ASN A 78 6.38 1.06 -11.00
CA ASN A 78 5.04 0.45 -11.15
C ASN A 78 4.47 0.01 -9.81
N PHE A 79 5.31 -0.39 -8.86
CA PHE A 79 4.93 -0.65 -7.48
C PHE A 79 4.40 0.63 -6.83
N ALA A 80 5.15 1.73 -6.91
CA ALA A 80 4.73 3.02 -6.36
C ALA A 80 3.44 3.53 -7.03
N GLU A 81 3.29 3.35 -8.34
CA GLU A 81 2.06 3.71 -9.08
C GLU A 81 0.86 2.86 -8.64
N LYS A 82 1.01 1.54 -8.51
CA LYS A 82 -0.06 0.66 -8.00
C LYS A 82 -0.41 0.96 -6.55
N PHE A 83 0.59 1.18 -5.70
CA PHE A 83 0.41 1.54 -4.30
C PHE A 83 -0.32 2.87 -4.16
N LEU A 84 0.09 3.88 -4.93
CA LEU A 84 -0.57 5.19 -5.00
C LEU A 84 -2.04 5.08 -5.44
N TYR A 85 -2.31 4.27 -6.46
CA TYR A 85 -3.67 4.08 -6.97
C TYR A 85 -4.59 3.39 -5.95
N LEU A 86 -4.12 2.31 -5.33
CA LEU A 86 -4.88 1.60 -4.28
C LEU A 86 -5.13 2.48 -3.06
N ASN A 87 -4.11 3.23 -2.62
CA ASN A 87 -4.24 4.18 -1.53
C ASN A 87 -5.19 5.34 -1.88
N GLY A 88 -5.19 5.79 -3.14
CA GLY A 88 -6.15 6.74 -3.70
C GLY A 88 -7.60 6.28 -3.54
N ILE A 89 -7.91 5.07 -4.01
CA ILE A 89 -9.25 4.48 -3.89
C ILE A 89 -9.65 4.34 -2.42
N ALA A 90 -8.75 3.82 -1.59
CA ALA A 90 -8.99 3.66 -0.16
C ALA A 90 -9.31 4.99 0.54
N CYS A 91 -8.54 6.04 0.22
CA CYS A 91 -8.76 7.39 0.75
C CYS A 91 -10.13 7.93 0.33
N VAL A 92 -10.51 7.82 -0.94
CA VAL A 92 -11.82 8.28 -1.44
C VAL A 92 -12.96 7.51 -0.76
N LEU A 93 -12.86 6.19 -0.62
CA LEU A 93 -13.89 5.38 0.04
C LEU A 93 -14.08 5.77 1.51
N GLN A 94 -12.97 6.01 2.23
CA GLN A 94 -13.01 6.45 3.62
C GLN A 94 -13.56 7.87 3.77
N LEU A 95 -13.23 8.77 2.83
CA LEU A 95 -13.66 10.17 2.84
C LEU A 95 -15.15 10.34 2.49
N THR A 96 -15.65 9.57 1.52
CA THR A 96 -16.98 9.78 0.92
C THR A 96 -18.08 8.99 1.61
N ILE A 97 -17.84 7.72 1.91
CA ILE A 97 -18.91 6.81 2.33
C ILE A 97 -18.83 6.59 3.85
N GLY A 98 -17.62 6.56 4.42
CA GLY A 98 -17.40 5.97 5.75
C GLY A 98 -17.81 4.49 5.69
N MET A 99 -16.93 3.55 6.05
CA MET A 99 -17.30 2.13 5.92
C MET A 99 -18.43 1.76 6.89
N THR A 100 -19.66 1.83 6.40
CA THR A 100 -20.87 1.51 7.15
C THR A 100 -21.07 0.00 7.11
N SER A 101 -20.74 -0.67 8.20
CA SER A 101 -21.15 -2.06 8.39
C SER A 101 -22.60 -2.08 8.84
N LYS A 102 -23.46 -2.88 8.19
CA LYS A 102 -24.87 -3.11 8.59
C LYS A 102 -25.02 -3.59 10.04
N ARG A 103 -23.93 -3.89 10.75
CA ARG A 103 -23.90 -4.47 12.10
C ARG A 103 -23.45 -3.52 13.22
N GLY A 104 -23.53 -2.20 13.00
CA GLY A 104 -23.42 -1.21 14.08
C GLY A 104 -22.01 -0.77 14.48
N ARG A 105 -20.95 -1.31 13.86
CA ARG A 105 -19.61 -0.70 13.89
C ARG A 105 -19.49 0.21 12.66
N ARG A 106 -19.64 1.52 12.86
CA ARG A 106 -19.46 2.52 11.80
C ARG A 106 -18.02 2.97 11.83
N LEU A 107 -17.26 2.68 10.78
CA LEU A 107 -16.07 3.47 10.49
C LEU A 107 -16.57 4.86 10.12
N LEU A 108 -16.44 5.81 11.05
CA LEU A 108 -16.88 7.17 10.84
C LEU A 108 -16.11 7.77 9.64
N PRO A 109 -16.80 8.46 8.71
CA PRO A 109 -16.12 9.21 7.68
C PRO A 109 -15.21 10.26 8.34
N ILE A 110 -14.11 10.62 7.68
CA ILE A 110 -13.09 11.53 8.25
C ILE A 110 -13.71 12.86 8.73
N TRP A 111 -14.77 13.33 8.08
CA TRP A 111 -15.52 14.55 8.45
C TRP A 111 -16.39 14.43 9.70
N ALA A 112 -16.72 13.22 10.13
CA ALA A 112 -17.50 12.93 11.33
C ALA A 112 -16.62 12.51 12.53
N LEU A 113 -15.29 12.46 12.35
CA LEU A 113 -14.34 12.24 13.44
C LEU A 113 -14.25 13.48 14.33
N ASP A 114 -13.87 13.26 15.58
CA ASP A 114 -13.53 14.35 16.49
C ASP A 114 -12.37 15.17 15.91
N TYR A 115 -12.57 16.48 15.78
CA TYR A 115 -11.61 17.42 15.24
C TYR A 115 -10.26 17.37 15.98
N ARG A 116 -10.25 16.97 17.26
CA ARG A 116 -9.02 16.82 18.03
C ARG A 116 -8.07 15.75 17.47
N TYR A 117 -8.60 14.74 16.79
CA TYR A 117 -7.84 13.56 16.35
C TYR A 117 -7.88 13.35 14.83
N ILE A 118 -8.56 14.21 14.08
CA ILE A 118 -8.65 14.17 12.61
C ILE A 118 -7.29 14.30 11.90
N TRP A 119 -6.32 14.97 12.56
CA TRP A 119 -4.99 15.19 11.99
C TRP A 119 -4.21 13.89 11.79
N PHE A 120 -4.42 12.88 12.64
CA PHE A 120 -3.69 11.61 12.55
C PHE A 120 -4.01 10.81 11.26
N PRO A 121 -5.29 10.54 10.92
CA PRO A 121 -5.70 10.05 9.60
C PRO A 121 -5.12 10.85 8.44
N LEU A 122 -5.20 12.18 8.53
CA LEU A 122 -4.82 13.10 7.46
C LEU A 122 -3.31 13.03 7.18
N VAL A 123 -2.48 13.12 8.22
CA VAL A 123 -1.01 13.02 8.13
C VAL A 123 -0.61 11.66 7.62
N THR A 124 -1.28 10.60 8.09
CA THR A 124 -1.02 9.24 7.63
C THR A 124 -1.19 9.15 6.12
N TYR A 125 -2.36 9.54 5.60
CA TYR A 125 -2.58 9.56 4.16
C TYR A 125 -1.53 10.40 3.44
N PHE A 126 -1.26 11.61 3.94
CA PHE A 126 -0.29 12.51 3.33
C PHE A 126 1.10 11.87 3.17
N ILE A 127 1.62 11.22 4.22
CA ILE A 127 2.90 10.50 4.16
C ILE A 127 2.82 9.36 3.14
N PHE A 128 1.77 8.56 3.16
CA PHE A 128 1.63 7.42 2.24
C PHE A 128 1.32 7.83 0.79
N PHE A 129 0.88 9.07 0.53
CA PHE A 129 0.82 9.65 -0.81
C PHE A 129 2.19 10.20 -1.24
N LEU A 130 2.92 10.86 -0.34
CA LEU A 130 4.22 11.46 -0.66
C LEU A 130 5.28 10.43 -1.02
N VAL A 131 5.41 9.36 -0.25
CA VAL A 131 6.44 8.32 -0.46
C VAL A 131 6.43 7.76 -1.90
N PRO A 132 5.31 7.25 -2.44
CA PRO A 132 5.26 6.76 -3.82
C PRO A 132 5.44 7.86 -4.86
N ILE A 133 4.89 9.07 -4.64
CA ILE A 133 5.08 10.20 -5.56
C ILE A 133 6.56 10.55 -5.71
N VAL A 134 7.28 10.67 -4.59
CA VAL A 134 8.72 10.96 -4.58
C VAL A 134 9.49 9.83 -5.27
N THR A 135 9.11 8.58 -5.01
CA THR A 135 9.73 7.41 -5.67
C THR A 135 9.60 7.49 -7.20
N ILE A 136 8.39 7.78 -7.70
CA ILE A 136 8.13 7.92 -9.15
C ILE A 136 8.96 9.07 -9.75
N ILE A 137 9.05 10.22 -9.06
CA ILE A 137 9.83 11.38 -9.53
C ILE A 137 11.32 11.03 -9.61
N ILE A 138 11.87 10.39 -8.57
CA ILE A 138 13.27 9.96 -8.54
C ILE A 138 13.54 8.96 -9.66
N SER A 139 12.68 7.96 -9.85
CA SER A 139 12.81 7.00 -10.95
C SER A 139 12.83 7.68 -12.32
N LYS A 140 11.91 8.61 -12.58
CA LYS A 140 11.88 9.39 -13.83
C LYS A 140 13.13 10.24 -14.02
N TYR A 141 13.66 10.82 -12.94
CA TYR A 141 14.88 11.61 -12.99
C TYR A 141 16.11 10.76 -13.34
N ILE A 142 16.24 9.59 -12.73
CA ILE A 142 17.34 8.63 -13.01
C ILE A 142 17.26 8.12 -14.45
N GLU A 143 16.06 7.77 -14.93
CA GLU A 143 15.86 7.30 -16.31
C GLU A 143 16.25 8.40 -17.32
N LYS A 144 15.81 9.64 -17.09
CA LYS A 144 16.16 10.80 -17.92
C LYS A 144 17.67 11.05 -17.92
N LYS A 145 18.35 10.86 -16.79
CA LYS A 145 19.81 10.99 -16.69
C LYS A 145 20.53 9.90 -17.50
N LYS A 146 20.14 8.64 -17.36
CA LYS A 146 20.71 7.51 -18.14
C LYS A 146 20.56 7.72 -19.64
N ARG A 147 19.37 8.14 -20.11
CA ARG A 147 19.12 8.40 -21.54
C ARG A 147 20.03 9.51 -22.11
N LYS A 148 20.33 10.55 -21.32
CA LYS A 148 21.28 11.60 -21.72
C LYS A 148 22.71 11.08 -21.84
N GLU A 149 23.14 10.23 -20.91
CA GLU A 149 24.48 9.62 -20.95
C GLU A 149 24.65 8.65 -22.13
N GLU A 150 23.61 7.87 -22.46
CA GLU A 150 23.59 6.98 -23.63
C GLU A 150 23.60 7.77 -24.95
N ASN A 151 22.76 8.81 -25.07
CA ASN A 151 22.75 9.65 -26.27
C ASN A 151 24.09 10.36 -26.49
N GLY A 152 24.72 10.88 -25.42
CA GLY A 152 26.04 11.50 -25.51
C GLY A 152 27.13 10.53 -25.99
N LYS A 153 27.12 9.28 -25.51
CA LYS A 153 28.04 8.23 -25.97
C LYS A 153 27.81 7.83 -27.43
N ASN A 154 26.57 7.82 -27.89
CA ASN A 154 26.24 7.47 -29.28
C ASN A 154 26.66 8.55 -30.30
N THR A 155 26.76 9.81 -29.89
CA THR A 155 27.27 10.92 -30.74
C THR A 155 28.80 11.00 -30.84
N ILE A 156 29.54 10.30 -29.97
CA ILE A 156 31.02 10.33 -29.94
C ILE A 156 31.60 9.13 -30.72
N LYS A 157 30.74 8.20 -31.17
CA LYS A 157 31.11 6.97 -31.88
C LYS A 157 30.76 7.07 -33.36
#